data_AF-B1GT69-F1
#
_entry.id   AF-B1GT69-F1
#
_cell.length_a   1.000
_cell.length_b   1.000
_cell.length_c   1.000
_cell.angle_alpha   90.00
_cell.angle_beta   90.00
_cell.angle_gamma   90.00
#
_symmetry.space_group_name_H-M   'P 1'
#
loop_
_entity.id
_entity.type
_entity.pdbx_description
1 polymer ?
#
loop_
_entity_poly.entity_id
_entity_poly.type
_entity_poly.pdbx_seq_one_letter_code
_entity_poly.pdbx_strand_id
1 'polypeptide(L)'
;IGNGAQSEFQTLAMKAIIGLKAVRLYDIDPAATEKAARNLEGMGVHVTRCRSAGESMEGAEIITTCTADKQCATILTDNMIGAGVHINAIGGDCPGKTE
;
A
#
# COMPACT_ATOMS: atom_id res chain seq x y z
N ILE A 1 -1.33 0.87 0.20
CA ILE A 1 -2.40 1.85 0.50
C ILE A 1 -2.06 2.50 1.83
N GLY A 2 -2.00 3.83 1.85
CA GLY A 2 -1.34 4.59 2.92
C GLY A 2 0.15 4.75 2.61
N ASN A 3 0.58 5.97 2.37
CA ASN A 3 1.93 6.33 1.94
C ASN A 3 2.64 7.23 2.98
N GLY A 4 2.28 7.03 4.25
CA GLY A 4 2.85 7.71 5.41
C GLY A 4 4.28 7.27 5.72
N ALA A 5 4.61 7.07 6.99
CA ALA A 5 5.98 6.75 7.41
C ALA A 5 6.42 5.31 7.08
N GLN A 6 5.48 4.39 6.90
CA GLN A 6 5.77 2.95 6.79
C GLN A 6 5.94 2.46 5.35
N SER A 7 5.42 3.19 4.35
CA SER A 7 5.26 2.67 2.99
C SER A 7 6.58 2.39 2.27
N GLU A 8 7.59 3.25 2.43
CA GLU A 8 8.90 3.03 1.83
C GLU A 8 9.58 1.78 2.42
N PHE A 9 9.55 1.63 3.74
CA PHE A 9 10.15 0.48 4.42
C PHE A 9 9.47 -0.83 4.05
N GLN A 10 8.13 -0.86 4.01
CA GLN A 10 7.39 -2.05 3.59
C GLN A 10 7.71 -2.42 2.14
N THR A 11 7.80 -1.44 1.24
CA THR A 11 8.16 -1.68 -0.16
C THR A 11 9.56 -2.27 -0.29
N LEU A 12 10.55 -1.69 0.39
CA LEU A 12 11.94 -2.16 0.35
C LEU A 12 12.11 -3.53 1.02
N ALA A 13 11.39 -3.80 2.10
CA ALA A 13 11.38 -5.11 2.75
C ALA A 13 10.84 -6.19 1.82
N MET A 14 9.69 -5.96 1.17
CA MET A 14 9.11 -6.88 0.19
C MET A 14 10.05 -7.08 -1.00
N LYS A 15 10.68 -6.00 -1.49
CA LYS A 15 11.72 -6.12 -2.52
C LYS A 15 12.86 -7.04 -2.09
N ALA A 16 13.37 -6.89 -0.87
CA ALA A 16 14.50 -7.66 -0.36
C ALA A 16 14.16 -9.14 -0.10
N ILE A 17 12.97 -9.41 0.45
CA ILE A 17 12.58 -10.75 0.91
C ILE A 17 12.03 -11.60 -0.25
N ILE A 18 11.16 -11.02 -1.09
CA ILE A 18 10.43 -11.77 -2.12
C ILE A 18 10.71 -11.26 -3.54
N GLY A 19 11.61 -10.28 -3.71
CA GLY A 19 12.01 -9.80 -5.03
C GLY A 19 11.00 -8.89 -5.72
N LEU A 20 10.11 -8.22 -4.98
CA LEU A 20 9.11 -7.27 -5.49
C LEU A 20 9.71 -6.33 -6.55
N LYS A 21 9.08 -6.26 -7.74
CA LYS A 21 9.57 -5.45 -8.87
C LYS A 21 8.81 -4.16 -9.11
N ALA A 22 7.54 -4.12 -8.73
CA ALA A 22 6.68 -2.97 -8.94
C ALA A 22 5.82 -2.71 -7.70
N VAL A 23 5.48 -1.45 -7.47
CA VAL A 23 4.57 -1.02 -6.41
C VAL A 23 3.62 0.05 -6.95
N ARG A 24 2.35 -0.07 -6.59
CA ARG A 24 1.33 0.94 -6.85
C ARG A 24 0.99 1.65 -5.55
N LEU A 25 1.09 2.97 -5.56
CA LEU A 25 0.97 3.81 -4.38
C LEU A 25 -0.32 4.61 -4.45
N TYR A 26 -1.08 4.57 -3.36
CA TYR A 26 -2.27 5.40 -3.16
C TYR A 26 -2.36 5.85 -1.71
N ASP A 27 -2.63 7.14 -1.53
CA ASP A 27 -2.97 7.78 -0.26
C ASP A 27 -4.01 8.88 -0.55
N ILE A 28 -4.87 9.16 0.44
CA ILE A 28 -5.83 10.27 0.39
C ILE A 28 -5.13 11.63 0.38
N ASP A 29 -3.93 11.72 0.96
CA ASP A 29 -3.02 12.84 0.83
C ASP A 29 -2.08 12.63 -0.38
N PRO A 30 -2.26 13.37 -1.49
CA PRO A 30 -1.40 13.24 -2.66
C PRO A 30 0.08 13.54 -2.35
N ALA A 31 0.37 14.41 -1.37
CA ALA A 31 1.73 14.76 -0.99
C ALA A 31 2.47 13.56 -0.37
N ALA A 32 1.77 12.70 0.37
CA ALA A 32 2.32 11.45 0.90
C ALA A 32 2.72 10.49 -0.23
N THR A 33 1.86 10.35 -1.25
CA THR A 33 2.16 9.55 -2.45
C THR A 33 3.37 10.07 -3.22
N GLU A 34 3.45 11.38 -3.43
CA GLU A 34 4.58 12.02 -4.11
C GLU A 34 5.90 11.87 -3.32
N LYS A 35 5.84 12.04 -1.99
CA LYS A 35 6.99 11.80 -1.09
C LYS A 35 7.49 10.36 -1.22
N ALA A 36 6.61 9.38 -1.06
CA ALA A 36 6.97 7.97 -1.11
C ALA A 36 7.54 7.59 -2.48
N ALA A 37 6.91 8.07 -3.56
CA ALA A 37 7.39 7.81 -4.91
C ALA A 37 8.78 8.38 -5.18
N ARG A 38 9.05 9.61 -4.73
CA ARG A 38 10.38 10.22 -4.82
C ARG A 38 11.42 9.44 -4.00
N ASN A 39 11.08 9.01 -2.80
CA ASN A 39 12.01 8.26 -1.95
C ASN A 39 12.34 6.87 -2.50
N LEU A 40 11.41 6.26 -3.24
CA LEU A 40 11.59 4.96 -3.90
C LEU A 40 12.25 5.05 -5.28
N GLU A 41 12.45 6.26 -5.80
CA GLU A 41 13.14 6.46 -7.07
C GLU A 41 14.57 5.95 -7.01
N GLY A 42 15.02 5.25 -8.07
CA GLY A 42 16.34 4.63 -8.12
C GLY A 42 16.52 3.42 -7.19
N MET A 43 15.54 3.06 -6.37
CA MET A 43 15.62 1.92 -5.46
C MET A 43 15.34 0.57 -6.15
N GLY A 44 15.30 0.53 -7.49
CA GLY A 44 15.10 -0.71 -8.25
C GLY A 44 13.71 -1.33 -8.09
N VAL A 45 12.70 -0.51 -7.85
CA VAL A 45 11.27 -0.86 -7.87
C VAL A 45 10.57 0.09 -8.83
N HIS A 46 9.71 -0.43 -9.71
CA HIS A 46 8.87 0.39 -10.58
C HIS A 46 7.71 0.97 -9.77
N VAL A 47 7.67 2.29 -9.64
CA VAL A 47 6.64 2.98 -8.86
C VAL A 47 5.56 3.54 -9.77
N THR A 48 4.30 3.19 -9.51
CA THR A 48 3.13 3.80 -10.13
C THR A 48 2.33 4.56 -9.08
N ARG A 49 1.98 5.81 -9.37
CA ARG A 49 1.12 6.64 -8.52
C ARG A 49 -0.31 6.49 -9.00
N CYS A 50 -1.19 6.01 -8.14
CA CYS A 50 -2.59 5.77 -8.44
C CYS A 50 -3.47 6.88 -7.85
N ARG A 51 -4.62 7.13 -8.48
CA ARG A 51 -5.58 8.16 -8.08
C ARG A 51 -6.70 7.63 -7.18
N SER A 52 -6.79 6.32 -7.01
CA SER A 52 -7.75 5.67 -6.13
C SER A 52 -7.17 4.39 -5.52
N ALA A 53 -7.77 3.94 -4.41
CA ALA A 53 -7.42 2.65 -3.80
C ALA A 53 -7.66 1.49 -4.79
N GLY A 54 -8.79 1.51 -5.51
CA GLY A 54 -9.13 0.48 -6.51
C GLY A 54 -8.08 0.33 -7.60
N GLU A 55 -7.64 1.45 -8.19
CA GLU A 55 -6.56 1.45 -9.20
C GLU A 55 -5.26 0.86 -8.64
N SER A 56 -4.94 1.12 -7.37
CA SER A 56 -3.72 0.58 -6.77
C SER A 56 -3.76 -0.94 -6.57
N MET A 57 -4.96 -1.51 -6.41
CA MET A 57 -5.18 -2.93 -6.15
C MET A 57 -5.33 -3.79 -7.40
N GLU A 58 -5.64 -3.18 -8.55
CA GLU A 58 -5.98 -3.92 -9.77
C GLU A 58 -4.86 -4.87 -10.21
N GLY A 59 -5.08 -6.19 -10.10
CA GLY A 59 -4.06 -7.20 -10.42
C GLY A 59 -2.84 -7.17 -9.49
N ALA A 60 -2.95 -6.61 -8.28
CA ALA A 60 -1.91 -6.72 -7.27
C ALA A 60 -1.92 -8.11 -6.64
N GLU A 61 -0.74 -8.74 -6.51
CA GLU A 61 -0.58 -10.03 -5.82
C GLU A 61 -0.45 -9.86 -4.30
N ILE A 62 -0.03 -8.67 -3.87
CA ILE A 62 0.14 -8.30 -2.47
C ILE A 62 -0.49 -6.93 -2.24
N ILE A 63 -1.34 -6.82 -1.23
CA ILE A 63 -1.90 -5.56 -0.79
C ILE A 63 -1.39 -5.26 0.62
N THR A 64 -0.58 -4.20 0.74
CA THR A 64 -0.16 -3.67 2.03
C THR A 64 -1.02 -2.46 2.39
N THR A 65 -1.67 -2.49 3.55
CA THR A 65 -2.37 -1.33 4.14
C THR A 65 -1.61 -0.84 5.36
N CYS A 66 -1.33 0.46 5.41
CA CYS A 66 -0.63 1.10 6.52
C CYS A 66 -1.11 2.55 6.74
N THR A 67 -2.41 2.74 6.61
CA THR A 67 -3.11 3.98 6.90
C THR A 67 -3.20 4.23 8.41
N ALA A 68 -3.27 5.50 8.80
CA ALA A 68 -3.37 5.92 10.20
C ALA A 68 -4.82 6.23 10.61
N ASP A 69 -5.82 5.89 9.79
CA ASP A 69 -7.19 6.26 10.07
C ASP A 69 -7.72 5.50 11.29
N LYS A 70 -8.46 6.21 12.15
CA LYS A 70 -9.13 5.68 13.35
C LYS A 70 -10.57 5.24 13.06
N GLN A 71 -11.00 5.32 11.81
CA GLN A 71 -12.31 4.83 11.38
C GLN A 71 -12.21 3.36 10.94
N CYS A 72 -13.31 2.61 11.10
CA CYS A 72 -13.50 1.32 10.42
C CYS A 72 -13.57 1.57 8.90
N ALA A 73 -12.43 1.83 8.28
CA ALA A 73 -12.36 1.99 6.84
C ALA A 73 -12.47 0.59 6.23
N THR A 74 -13.52 0.32 5.48
CA THR A 74 -13.56 -0.85 4.59
C THR A 74 -12.62 -0.56 3.42
N ILE A 75 -11.30 -0.63 3.62
CA ILE A 75 -10.30 -0.33 2.57
C ILE A 75 -10.35 -1.43 1.49
N LEU A 76 -10.73 -2.65 1.88
CA LEU A 76 -10.84 -3.81 1.02
C LEU A 76 -12.30 -4.29 0.98
N THR A 77 -12.89 -4.35 -0.21
CA THR A 77 -14.17 -5.04 -0.44
C THR A 77 -13.91 -6.36 -1.19
N ASP A 78 -14.79 -7.36 -1.05
CA ASP A 78 -14.64 -8.68 -1.69
C ASP A 78 -14.41 -8.61 -3.20
N ASN A 79 -14.94 -7.58 -3.88
CA ASN A 79 -14.75 -7.38 -5.32
C ASN A 79 -13.38 -6.80 -5.71
N MET A 80 -12.55 -6.41 -4.74
CA MET A 80 -11.25 -5.77 -4.96
C MET A 80 -10.07 -6.74 -4.78
N ILE A 81 -10.30 -7.92 -4.19
CA ILE A 81 -9.27 -8.91 -3.91
C ILE A 81 -9.44 -10.06 -4.90
N GLY A 82 -8.51 -10.19 -5.85
CA GLY A 82 -8.45 -11.35 -6.73
C GLY A 82 -8.15 -12.64 -5.95
N ALA A 83 -8.48 -13.80 -6.51
CA ALA A 83 -8.07 -15.08 -5.92
C ALA A 83 -6.54 -15.16 -5.80
N GLY A 84 -6.02 -15.55 -4.64
CA GLY A 84 -4.59 -15.75 -4.40
C GLY A 84 -3.80 -14.52 -3.94
N VAL A 85 -4.46 -13.40 -3.64
CA VAL A 85 -3.80 -12.18 -3.13
C VAL A 85 -3.42 -12.34 -1.65
N HIS A 86 -2.19 -11.95 -1.31
CA HIS A 86 -1.73 -11.82 0.07
C HIS A 86 -2.03 -10.43 0.62
N ILE A 87 -2.67 -10.35 1.78
CA ILE A 87 -2.96 -9.09 2.46
C ILE A 87 -1.99 -8.92 3.63
N ASN A 88 -1.24 -7.82 3.62
CA ASN A 88 -0.35 -7.38 4.69
C ASN A 88 -0.94 -6.12 5.34
N ALA A 89 -1.93 -6.32 6.22
CA ALA A 89 -2.62 -5.23 6.91
C ALA A 89 -1.92 -4.89 8.22
N ILE A 90 -1.26 -3.72 8.28
CA ILE A 90 -0.38 -3.34 9.41
C ILE A 90 -0.74 -2.02 10.09
N GLY A 91 -1.74 -1.28 9.58
CA GLY A 91 -2.17 0.00 10.15
C GLY A 91 -3.16 -0.15 11.30
N GLY A 92 -4.01 -1.18 11.32
CA GLY A 92 -4.93 -1.48 12.43
C GLY A 92 -4.18 -2.08 13.63
N ASP A 93 -3.83 -1.26 14.62
CA ASP A 93 -2.92 -1.62 15.71
C ASP A 93 -3.52 -1.50 17.13
N CYS A 94 -4.79 -1.11 17.26
CA CYS A 94 -5.46 -0.96 18.55
C CYS A 94 -6.97 -1.26 18.49
N PRO A 95 -7.62 -1.58 19.62
CA PRO A 95 -9.06 -1.84 19.65
C PRO A 95 -9.86 -0.67 19.05
N GLY A 96 -10.70 -0.96 18.07
CA GLY A 96 -11.48 0.05 17.35
C GLY A 96 -10.78 0.71 16.16
N LYS A 97 -9.55 0.30 15.81
CA LYS A 97 -8.85 0.73 14.59
C LYS A 97 -8.62 -0.48 13.68
N THR A 98 -9.32 -0.52 12.56
CA THR A 98 -9.24 -1.59 11.55
C THR A 98 -8.98 -1.00 10.17
N GLU A 99 -8.46 -1.81 9.26
CA GLU A 99 -8.22 -1.47 7.85
C GLU A 99 -8.91 -2.46 6.91
#